data_AF-A0AB37KK97-F1
#
_entry.id   AF-A0AB37KK97-F1
#
_cell.length_a   1.000
_cell.length_b   1.000
_cell.length_c   1.000
_cell.angle_alpha   90.00
_cell.angle_beta   90.00
_cell.angle_gamma   90.00
#
_symmetry.space_group_name_H-M   'P 1'
#
loop_
_entity.id
_entity.type
_entity.pdbx_description
1 polymer ?
#
loop_
_entity_poly.entity_id
_entity_poly.type
_entity_poly.pdbx_seq_one_letter_code
_entity_poly.pdbx_strand_id
1 'polypeptide(L)'
;MNKMIWYDEHKDGDDMNILIVCNNGCSSSVLVKRLNNELMASGLSKKHYIDHAQFMFMYQQKQPYDIIMLCPQTYHEWLMMKKDDIKDIPIYMIPPKLFVSFDIEKMLEDGEDAIHQFKSDHKNPVFFPGEEAYMKNRRSVSYRKFKENKKNI
;
A
#
# COMPACT_ATOMS: atom_id res chain seq x y z
N MET A 1 11.48 -9.49 26.53
CA MET A 1 11.02 -9.96 25.20
C MET A 1 11.48 -8.92 24.18
N ASN A 2 12.48 -9.24 23.38
CA ASN A 2 12.99 -8.35 22.33
C ASN A 2 11.92 -8.17 21.25
N LYS A 3 11.39 -6.96 21.08
CA LYS A 3 10.69 -6.55 19.86
C LYS A 3 11.76 -6.49 18.77
N MET A 4 11.79 -7.50 17.91
CA MET A 4 12.64 -7.49 16.72
C MET A 4 12.03 -6.46 15.76
N ILE A 5 12.72 -5.33 15.59
CA ILE A 5 12.35 -4.23 14.70
C ILE A 5 12.72 -4.71 13.29
N TRP A 6 11.76 -5.25 12.56
CA TRP A 6 11.92 -5.73 11.17
C TRP A 6 12.07 -4.61 10.13
N TYR A 7 12.04 -3.34 10.55
CA TYR A 7 11.85 -2.20 9.66
C TYR A 7 13.13 -1.62 9.05
N ASP A 8 14.33 -1.97 9.53
CA ASP A 8 15.53 -1.18 9.22
C ASP A 8 16.17 -1.46 7.84
N GLU A 9 15.70 -2.42 7.04
CA GLU A 9 16.48 -2.86 5.86
C GLU A 9 15.82 -2.76 4.47
N HIS A 10 14.54 -2.37 4.32
CA HIS A 10 13.90 -2.32 2.98
C HIS A 10 14.59 -1.36 1.98
N LYS A 11 15.21 -1.92 0.94
CA LYS A 11 15.79 -1.32 -0.28
C LYS A 11 14.89 -1.62 -1.49
N ASP A 12 15.11 -0.90 -2.60
CA ASP A 12 14.41 -1.19 -3.87
C ASP A 12 14.63 -2.67 -4.28
N GLY A 13 13.52 -3.40 -4.50
CA GLY A 13 13.56 -4.81 -4.89
C GLY A 13 13.65 -5.83 -3.75
N ASP A 14 13.45 -5.39 -2.50
CA ASP A 14 13.31 -6.24 -1.32
C ASP A 14 11.94 -6.93 -1.26
N ASP A 15 11.92 -8.04 -0.54
CA ASP A 15 10.72 -8.84 -0.33
C ASP A 15 9.65 -8.00 0.40
N MET A 16 8.41 -8.02 -0.06
CA MET A 16 7.34 -7.20 0.52
C MET A 16 6.05 -7.98 0.69
N ASN A 17 5.56 -7.99 1.93
CA ASN A 17 4.29 -8.56 2.33
C ASN A 17 3.23 -7.45 2.40
N ILE A 18 2.31 -7.43 1.43
CA ILE A 18 1.27 -6.41 1.32
C ILE A 18 -0.08 -6.99 1.77
N LEU A 19 -0.77 -6.24 2.63
CA LEU A 19 -2.19 -6.46 2.89
C LEU A 19 -3.04 -5.44 2.13
N ILE A 20 -3.82 -5.88 1.15
CA ILE A 20 -4.79 -5.04 0.44
C ILE A 20 -6.13 -5.04 1.19
N VAL A 21 -6.62 -3.85 1.54
CA VAL A 21 -7.81 -3.70 2.38
C VAL A 21 -8.91 -2.94 1.65
N CYS A 22 -10.04 -3.60 1.46
CA CYS A 22 -11.24 -3.06 0.81
C CYS A 22 -12.46 -3.18 1.77
N ASN A 23 -13.57 -2.48 1.53
CA ASN A 23 -14.74 -2.52 2.45
C ASN A 23 -15.41 -3.90 2.54
N ASN A 24 -15.76 -4.51 1.40
CA ASN A 24 -16.60 -5.73 1.35
C ASN A 24 -15.88 -7.01 0.90
N GLY A 25 -14.54 -7.02 0.83
CA GLY A 25 -13.75 -8.22 0.50
C GLY A 25 -13.84 -8.75 -0.95
N CYS A 26 -14.94 -8.50 -1.68
CA CYS A 26 -15.15 -9.01 -3.05
C CYS A 26 -14.24 -8.35 -4.11
N SER A 27 -14.06 -7.02 -4.05
CA SER A 27 -13.20 -6.33 -5.02
C SER A 27 -11.72 -6.61 -4.75
N SER A 28 -11.34 -6.77 -3.47
CA SER A 28 -9.98 -7.15 -3.09
C SER A 28 -9.63 -8.58 -3.47
N SER A 29 -10.56 -9.54 -3.39
CA SER A 29 -10.26 -10.93 -3.76
C SER A 29 -9.97 -11.12 -5.25
N VAL A 30 -10.73 -10.42 -6.11
CA VAL A 30 -10.47 -10.42 -7.57
C VAL A 30 -9.16 -9.71 -7.88
N LEU A 31 -8.93 -8.54 -7.27
CA LEU A 31 -7.69 -7.77 -7.40
C LEU A 31 -6.48 -8.61 -6.98
N VAL A 32 -6.48 -9.14 -5.76
CA VAL A 32 -5.36 -9.94 -5.21
C VAL A 32 -5.13 -11.20 -6.03
N LYS A 33 -6.17 -11.88 -6.50
CA LYS A 33 -6.01 -13.03 -7.39
C LYS A 33 -5.30 -12.64 -8.70
N ARG A 34 -5.66 -11.49 -9.28
CA ARG A 34 -5.00 -10.98 -10.49
C ARG A 34 -3.55 -10.58 -10.22
N LEU A 35 -3.29 -9.83 -9.15
CA LEU A 35 -1.94 -9.42 -8.76
C LEU A 35 -1.04 -10.62 -8.46
N ASN A 36 -1.55 -11.63 -7.74
CA ASN A 36 -0.79 -12.85 -7.48
C ASN A 36 -0.48 -13.62 -8.76
N ASN A 37 -1.40 -13.67 -9.74
CA ASN A 37 -1.11 -14.24 -11.05
C ASN A 37 -0.01 -13.46 -11.79
N GLU A 38 -0.01 -12.13 -11.69
CA GLU A 38 0.99 -11.27 -12.31
C GLU A 38 2.36 -11.38 -11.63
N LEU A 39 2.41 -11.49 -10.30
CA LEU A 39 3.60 -11.82 -9.53
C LEU A 39 4.19 -13.17 -9.95
N MET A 40 3.34 -14.18 -10.14
CA MET A 40 3.78 -15.50 -10.62
C MET A 40 4.33 -15.42 -12.05
N ALA A 41 3.67 -14.67 -12.94
CA ALA A 41 4.09 -14.52 -14.33
C ALA A 41 5.40 -13.73 -14.50
N SER A 42 5.64 -12.74 -13.65
CA SER A 42 6.85 -11.91 -13.64
C SER A 42 8.04 -12.57 -12.92
N GLY A 43 7.83 -13.71 -12.26
CA GLY A 43 8.86 -14.38 -11.45
C GLY A 43 9.13 -13.69 -10.10
N LEU A 44 8.35 -12.66 -9.75
CA LEU A 44 8.46 -11.87 -8.53
C LEU A 44 7.75 -12.52 -7.32
N SER A 45 6.97 -13.59 -7.54
CA SER A 45 6.21 -14.30 -6.49
C SER A 45 7.07 -14.95 -5.39
N LYS A 46 8.38 -15.12 -5.62
CA LYS A 46 9.31 -15.58 -4.58
C LYS A 46 9.68 -14.48 -3.58
N LYS A 47 9.49 -13.22 -3.98
CA LYS A 47 9.88 -12.02 -3.23
C LYS A 47 8.71 -11.34 -2.57
N HIS A 48 7.56 -11.28 -3.24
CA HIS A 48 6.40 -10.56 -2.72
C HIS A 48 5.24 -11.50 -2.41
N TYR A 49 4.54 -11.18 -1.33
CA TYR A 49 3.32 -11.85 -0.92
C TYR A 49 2.20 -10.82 -0.80
N ILE A 50 1.06 -11.08 -1.44
CA ILE A 50 -0.10 -10.19 -1.39
C ILE A 50 -1.31 -10.97 -0.92
N ASP A 51 -1.92 -10.45 0.14
CA ASP A 51 -3.16 -10.95 0.71
C ASP A 51 -4.21 -9.83 0.79
N HIS A 52 -5.44 -10.17 1.18
CA HIS A 52 -6.50 -9.20 1.39
C HIS A 52 -7.24 -9.34 2.72
N ALA A 53 -7.78 -8.22 3.20
CA ALA A 53 -8.75 -8.20 4.29
C ALA A 53 -9.90 -7.23 4.02
N GLN A 54 -10.99 -7.39 4.78
CA GLN A 54 -11.99 -6.34 4.91
C GLN A 54 -11.47 -5.25 5.85
N PHE A 55 -11.90 -4.00 5.64
CA PHE A 55 -11.48 -2.85 6.44
C PHE A 55 -11.60 -3.09 7.95
N MET A 56 -12.75 -3.61 8.39
CA MET A 56 -13.03 -3.89 9.81
C MET A 56 -12.08 -4.94 10.43
N PHE A 57 -11.42 -5.75 9.62
CA PHE A 57 -10.56 -6.85 10.06
C PHE A 57 -9.07 -6.60 9.79
N MET A 58 -8.68 -5.41 9.28
CA MET A 58 -7.27 -5.16 8.92
C MET A 58 -6.32 -5.34 10.11
N TYR A 59 -6.75 -4.97 11.33
CA TYR A 59 -5.92 -5.10 12.53
C TYR A 59 -5.97 -6.47 13.18
N GLN A 60 -6.89 -7.34 12.77
CA GLN A 60 -7.02 -8.70 13.29
C GLN A 60 -6.13 -9.70 12.54
N GLN A 61 -5.49 -9.27 11.45
CA GLN A 61 -4.60 -10.12 10.69
C GLN A 61 -3.36 -10.51 11.52
N LYS A 62 -2.97 -11.78 11.41
CA LYS A 62 -1.89 -12.39 12.20
C LYS A 62 -0.55 -12.45 11.47
N GLN A 63 -0.55 -12.24 10.16
CA GLN A 63 0.67 -12.24 9.35
C GLN A 63 1.46 -10.94 9.54
N PRO A 64 2.80 -10.98 9.50
CA PRO A 64 3.62 -9.78 9.49
C PRO A 64 3.56 -9.14 8.08
N TYR A 65 2.79 -8.06 7.94
CA TYR A 65 2.78 -7.25 6.73
C TYR A 65 3.71 -6.05 6.89
N ASP A 66 4.45 -5.75 5.83
CA ASP A 66 5.31 -4.58 5.76
C ASP A 66 4.50 -3.30 5.54
N ILE A 67 3.38 -3.42 4.83
CA ILE A 67 2.49 -2.31 4.49
C ILE A 67 1.03 -2.77 4.36
N ILE A 68 0.12 -1.89 4.76
CA ILE A 68 -1.31 -2.01 4.49
C ILE A 68 -1.68 -1.03 3.38
N MET A 69 -2.26 -1.53 2.28
CA MET A 69 -2.72 -0.70 1.18
C MET A 69 -4.26 -0.64 1.16
N LEU A 70 -4.79 0.52 1.47
CA LEU A 70 -6.22 0.82 1.51
C LEU A 70 -6.75 1.08 0.09
N CYS A 71 -7.78 0.33 -0.29
CA CYS A 71 -8.50 0.55 -1.55
C CYS A 71 -9.25 1.90 -1.50
N PRO A 72 -9.48 2.56 -2.65
CA PRO A 72 -10.10 3.90 -2.68
C PRO A 72 -11.43 4.03 -1.96
N GLN A 73 -12.26 3.00 -2.01
CA GLN A 73 -13.57 2.97 -1.38
C GLN A 73 -13.52 3.02 0.15
N THR A 74 -12.39 2.69 0.77
CA THR A 74 -12.23 2.67 2.24
C THR A 74 -11.95 4.06 2.83
N TYR A 75 -11.84 5.10 1.99
CA TYR A 75 -11.44 6.43 2.42
C TYR A 75 -12.39 7.03 3.48
N HIS A 76 -13.71 6.82 3.32
CA HIS A 76 -14.67 7.33 4.29
C HIS A 76 -14.58 6.61 5.63
N GLU A 77 -14.48 5.28 5.62
CA GLU A 77 -14.27 4.46 6.81
C GLU A 77 -12.98 4.85 7.54
N TRP A 78 -11.91 5.09 6.79
CA TRP A 78 -10.63 5.57 7.33
C TRP A 78 -10.77 6.92 8.04
N LEU A 79 -11.51 7.88 7.48
CA LEU A 79 -11.73 9.18 8.12
C LEU A 79 -12.53 9.08 9.43
N MET A 80 -13.42 8.08 9.53
CA MET A 80 -14.28 7.87 10.69
C MET A 80 -13.66 6.98 11.77
N MET A 81 -12.55 6.32 11.45
CA MET A 81 -11.86 5.44 12.38
C MET A 81 -11.16 6.26 13.48
N LYS A 82 -11.27 5.80 14.73
CA LYS A 82 -10.48 6.34 15.84
C LYS A 82 -9.02 5.96 15.63
N LYS A 83 -8.16 6.98 15.60
CA LYS A 83 -6.76 6.85 15.19
C LYS A 83 -5.83 6.39 16.31
N ASP A 84 -6.33 6.36 17.54
CA ASP A 84 -5.57 5.99 18.74
C ASP A 84 -5.14 4.51 18.75
N ASP A 85 -5.70 3.68 17.86
CA ASP A 85 -5.39 2.26 17.68
C ASP A 85 -4.49 1.96 16.47
N ILE A 86 -4.00 2.99 15.76
CA ILE A 86 -3.23 2.78 14.54
C ILE A 86 -1.82 2.26 14.90
N LYS A 87 -1.57 1.00 14.53
CA LYS A 87 -0.30 0.29 14.70
C LYS A 87 0.88 0.99 14.02
N ASP A 88 2.10 0.62 14.43
CA ASP A 88 3.40 0.99 13.84
C ASP A 88 3.66 0.39 12.43
N ILE A 89 2.64 0.26 11.58
CA ILE A 89 2.74 -0.26 10.21
C ILE A 89 2.31 0.85 9.24
N PRO A 90 3.03 1.11 8.13
CA PRO A 90 2.60 2.08 7.14
C PRO A 90 1.26 1.70 6.52
N ILE A 91 0.36 2.69 6.44
CA ILE A 91 -0.96 2.57 5.82
C ILE A 91 -1.02 3.53 4.64
N TYR A 92 -0.99 2.99 3.44
CA TYR A 92 -1.03 3.77 2.19
C TYR A 92 -2.42 3.72 1.55
N MET A 93 -2.92 4.86 1.09
CA MET A 93 -4.20 4.93 0.37
C MET A 93 -3.94 4.93 -1.15
N ILE A 94 -4.35 3.86 -1.82
CA ILE A 94 -4.09 3.68 -3.26
C ILE A 94 -4.85 4.74 -4.07
N PRO A 95 -4.20 5.53 -4.94
CA PRO A 95 -4.88 6.50 -5.80
C PRO A 95 -5.94 5.84 -6.70
N PRO A 96 -7.12 6.45 -6.90
CA PRO A 96 -8.22 5.80 -7.62
C PRO A 96 -7.86 5.34 -9.04
N LYS A 97 -7.08 6.12 -9.80
CA LYS A 97 -6.67 5.74 -11.16
C LYS A 97 -5.61 4.63 -11.16
N LEU A 98 -4.74 4.59 -10.16
CA LEU A 98 -3.73 3.54 -10.01
C LEU A 98 -4.41 2.21 -9.67
N PHE A 99 -5.40 2.23 -8.76
CA PHE A 99 -6.21 1.06 -8.41
C PHE A 99 -6.87 0.39 -9.63
N VAL A 100 -7.42 1.18 -10.56
CA VAL A 100 -8.07 0.68 -11.78
C VAL A 100 -7.08 0.04 -12.76
N SER A 101 -5.80 0.41 -12.71
CA SER A 101 -4.80 -0.14 -13.62
C SER A 101 -4.42 -1.59 -13.32
N PHE A 102 -4.63 -2.06 -12.08
CA PHE A 102 -4.22 -3.40 -11.61
C PHE A 102 -2.74 -3.71 -11.84
N ASP A 103 -1.90 -2.69 -11.94
CA ASP A 103 -0.49 -2.83 -12.31
C ASP A 103 0.36 -3.09 -11.06
N ILE A 104 0.93 -4.29 -10.99
CA ILE A 104 1.65 -4.73 -9.80
C ILE A 104 2.94 -3.95 -9.59
N GLU A 105 3.68 -3.63 -10.64
CA GLU A 105 4.95 -2.90 -10.54
C GLU A 105 4.73 -1.53 -9.92
N LYS A 106 3.69 -0.81 -10.38
CA LYS A 106 3.33 0.49 -9.80
C LYS A 106 2.91 0.40 -8.35
N MET A 107 2.22 -0.68 -7.96
CA MET A 107 1.82 -0.89 -6.56
C MET A 107 3.02 -1.23 -5.68
N LEU A 108 3.96 -2.03 -6.17
CA LEU A 108 5.20 -2.34 -5.46
C LEU A 108 6.06 -1.08 -5.26
N GLU A 109 6.26 -0.30 -6.33
CA GLU A 109 7.00 0.98 -6.27
C GLU A 109 6.37 1.97 -5.28
N ASP A 110 5.04 2.14 -5.31
CA ASP A 110 4.33 2.98 -4.34
C ASP A 110 4.44 2.41 -2.91
N GLY A 111 4.46 1.08 -2.75
CA GLY A 111 4.63 0.43 -1.45
C GLY A 111 6.00 0.71 -0.82
N GLU A 112 7.07 0.54 -1.60
CA GLU A 112 8.44 0.86 -1.20
C GLU A 112 8.55 2.34 -0.79
N ASP A 113 8.08 3.25 -1.66
CA ASP A 113 8.12 4.70 -1.41
C ASP A 113 7.34 5.06 -0.13
N ALA A 114 6.17 4.44 0.09
CA ALA A 114 5.34 4.71 1.26
C ALA A 114 5.98 4.21 2.56
N ILE A 115 6.61 3.03 2.52
CA ILE A 115 7.38 2.49 3.65
C ILE A 115 8.52 3.45 4.00
N HIS A 116 9.30 3.89 3.01
CA HIS A 116 10.40 4.84 3.23
C HIS A 116 9.92 6.16 3.82
N GLN A 117 8.81 6.71 3.32
CA GLN A 117 8.25 7.93 3.87
C GLN A 117 7.79 7.75 5.32
N PHE A 118 7.10 6.65 5.63
CA PHE A 118 6.64 6.36 6.98
C PHE A 118 7.80 6.21 7.97
N LYS A 119 8.95 5.66 7.56
CA LYS A 119 10.15 5.63 8.41
C LYS A 119 10.63 7.03 8.80
N SER A 120 10.36 8.04 7.98
CA SER A 120 10.81 9.41 8.24
C SER A 120 9.90 10.17 9.19
N ASP A 121 8.59 9.98 9.14
CA ASP A 121 7.63 10.82 9.89
C ASP A 121 6.68 10.04 10.80
N HIS A 122 6.60 8.71 10.65
CA HIS A 122 5.68 7.81 11.35
C HIS A 122 4.20 8.22 11.26
N LYS A 123 3.79 8.86 10.15
CA LYS A 123 2.42 9.35 9.99
C LYS A 123 1.57 8.42 9.14
N ASN A 124 0.42 8.06 9.69
CA ASN A 124 -0.62 7.34 8.99
C ASN A 124 -1.88 8.22 8.75
N PRO A 125 -2.53 8.12 7.57
CA PRO A 125 -2.06 7.35 6.43
C PRO A 125 -0.89 8.08 5.75
N VAL A 126 -0.08 7.33 5.02
CA VAL A 126 1.03 7.89 4.24
C VAL A 126 0.46 8.62 3.03
N PHE A 127 0.72 9.92 2.95
CA PHE A 127 0.47 10.73 1.76
C PHE A 127 1.78 11.23 1.21
N PHE A 128 2.04 10.95 -0.07
CA PHE A 128 3.20 11.52 -0.72
C PHE A 128 3.11 13.06 -0.82
N PRO A 129 4.24 13.77 -0.83
CA PRO A 129 4.24 15.23 -0.96
C PRO A 129 3.41 15.72 -2.15
N GLY A 130 2.42 16.57 -1.88
CA GLY A 130 1.47 17.11 -2.86
C GLY A 130 0.24 16.23 -3.13
N GLU A 131 0.06 15.13 -2.40
CA GLU A 131 -1.09 14.22 -2.51
C GLU A 131 -2.00 14.25 -1.27
N GLU A 132 -1.87 15.26 -0.40
CA GLU A 132 -2.64 15.38 0.86
C GLU A 132 -4.15 15.48 0.61
N ALA A 133 -4.54 16.10 -0.50
CA ALA A 133 -5.91 16.10 -0.99
C ALA A 133 -6.23 14.83 -1.78
N TYR A 134 -6.30 13.68 -1.09
CA TYR A 134 -6.47 12.35 -1.69
C TYR A 134 -7.55 12.28 -2.78
N MET A 135 -8.74 12.82 -2.52
CA MET A 135 -9.87 12.81 -3.49
C MET A 135 -9.59 13.60 -4.78
N LYS A 136 -8.58 14.48 -4.78
CA LYS A 136 -8.10 15.22 -5.97
C LYS A 136 -6.91 14.54 -6.64
N ASN A 137 -6.35 13.49 -6.07
CA ASN A 137 -5.26 12.73 -6.69
C ASN A 137 -5.77 12.06 -7.98
N ARG A 138 -5.05 12.30 -9.08
CA ARG A 138 -5.35 11.77 -10.43
C ARG A 138 -4.16 11.04 -11.04
N ARG A 139 -3.15 10.71 -10.25
CA ARG A 139 -1.97 9.97 -10.69
C ARG A 139 -2.35 8.54 -11.09
N SER A 140 -1.80 8.07 -12.21
CA SER A 140 -2.00 6.73 -12.78
C SER A 140 -0.69 5.95 -12.97
N VAL A 141 0.42 6.47 -12.44
CA VAL A 141 1.78 5.89 -12.43
C VAL A 141 2.30 5.91 -11.00
N SER A 142 3.38 5.22 -10.65
CA SER A 142 3.97 5.32 -9.31
C SER A 142 4.43 6.74 -8.97
N TYR A 143 4.60 7.02 -7.68
CA TYR A 143 4.97 8.37 -7.21
C TYR A 143 6.34 8.80 -7.73
N ARG A 144 7.35 7.92 -7.68
CA ARG A 144 8.68 8.17 -8.26
C ARG A 144 8.62 8.55 -9.75
N LYS A 145 7.87 7.80 -10.57
CA LYS A 145 7.67 8.10 -12.01
C LYS A 145 6.89 9.41 -12.23
N PHE A 146 5.91 9.69 -11.39
CA PHE A 146 5.17 10.96 -11.46
C PHE A 146 6.07 12.17 -11.19
N LYS A 147 6.98 12.07 -10.22
CA LYS A 147 7.97 13.12 -9.93
C LYS A 147 8.94 13.34 -11.10
N GLU A 148 9.42 12.27 -11.71
CA GLU A 148 10.30 12.35 -12.88
C GLU A 148 9.60 13.05 -14.05
N ASN A 149 8.35 12.65 -14.35
CA ASN A 149 7.58 13.27 -15.43
C ASN A 149 7.33 14.77 -15.22
N LYS A 150 7.16 15.22 -13.97
CA LYS A 150 7.01 16.64 -13.64
C LYS A 150 8.30 17.45 -13.77
N LYS A 151 9.48 16.83 -13.64
CA LYS A 151 10.76 17.51 -13.82
C LYS A 151 11.10 17.77 -15.28
N ASN A 152 10.44 17.08 -16.20
CA ASN A 152 10.65 17.15 -17.64
C ASN A 152 9.65 18.10 -18.35
N ILE A 153 8.94 18.94 -17.60
CA ILE A 153 8.02 19.98 -18.07
C ILE A 153 8.51 21.31 -17.53
#